data_AF-A0A449BD26-F1
#
_entry.id   AF-A0A449BD26-F1
#
_cell.length_a   1.000
_cell.length_b   1.000
_cell.length_c   1.000
_cell.angle_alpha   90.00
_cell.angle_beta   90.00
_cell.angle_gamma   90.00
#
_symmetry.space_group_name_H-M   'P 1'
#
loop_
_entity.id
_entity.type
_entity.pdbx_description
1 polymer ?
#
loop_
_entity_poly.entity_id
_entity_poly.type
_entity_poly.pdbx_seq_one_letter_code
_entity_poly.pdbx_strand_id
1 'polypeptide(L)'
;MKKILKQKWFKYSIIDLIIGFILILLMLIYQNGSSLLHWINAMQVAGIILFSAGWLFFINNEGIFDVAVYGTKYFLKSLVGKRMKHSLYETRVNKKLTPSLVYITLWIHGIVWLLVSLAIYYL
;
A
#
# COMPACT_ATOMS: atom_id res chain seq x y z
N MET A 1 -14.76 -8.34 21.71
CA MET A 1 -13.52 -7.95 20.97
C MET A 1 -13.28 -8.70 19.66
N LYS A 2 -13.29 -10.05 19.63
CA LYS A 2 -12.97 -10.83 18.40
C LYS A 2 -13.85 -10.48 17.17
N LYS A 3 -15.14 -10.17 17.37
CA LYS A 3 -16.08 -9.85 16.27
C LYS A 3 -15.75 -8.53 15.54
N ILE A 4 -15.34 -7.49 16.27
CA ILE A 4 -14.99 -6.17 15.71
C ILE A 4 -13.67 -6.23 14.94
N LEU A 5 -12.69 -6.99 15.45
CA LEU A 5 -11.43 -7.25 14.75
C LEU A 5 -11.66 -8.01 13.44
N LYS A 6 -12.51 -9.04 13.47
CA LYS A 6 -12.92 -9.78 12.27
C LYS A 6 -13.59 -8.88 11.23
N GLN A 7 -14.48 -7.97 11.65
CA GLN A 7 -15.14 -7.03 10.75
C GLN A 7 -14.16 -6.05 10.09
N LYS A 8 -13.21 -5.49 10.86
CA LYS A 8 -12.19 -4.58 10.33
C LYS A 8 -11.26 -5.29 9.35
N TRP A 9 -10.81 -6.50 9.71
CA TRP A 9 -9.97 -7.32 8.84
C TRP A 9 -10.70 -7.62 7.53
N PHE A 10 -11.95 -8.11 7.60
CA PHE A 10 -12.76 -8.39 6.41
C PHE A 10 -12.94 -7.17 5.51
N LYS A 11 -13.21 -6.00 6.09
CA LYS A 11 -13.31 -4.74 5.34
C LYS A 11 -12.02 -4.42 4.58
N TYR A 12 -10.86 -4.49 5.23
CA TYR A 12 -9.59 -4.21 4.56
C TYR A 12 -9.24 -5.28 3.52
N SER A 13 -9.50 -6.56 3.80
CA SER A 13 -9.31 -7.64 2.84
C SER A 13 -10.12 -7.44 1.55
N ILE A 14 -11.40 -7.04 1.66
CA ILE A 14 -12.22 -6.73 0.47
C ILE A 14 -11.61 -5.58 -0.33
N ILE A 15 -11.18 -4.52 0.36
CA ILE A 15 -10.58 -3.35 -0.29
C ILE A 15 -9.29 -3.77 -1.03
N ASP A 16 -8.41 -4.54 -0.38
CA ASP A 16 -7.15 -4.99 -0.96
C ASP A 16 -7.36 -5.93 -2.15
N LEU A 17 -8.39 -6.79 -2.11
CA LEU A 17 -8.79 -7.63 -3.24
C LEU A 17 -9.29 -6.80 -4.43
N ILE A 18 -10.15 -5.81 -4.19
CA ILE A 18 -10.64 -4.92 -5.25
C ILE A 18 -9.47 -4.15 -5.87
N ILE A 19 -8.57 -3.60 -5.05
CA ILE A 19 -7.37 -2.90 -5.53
C ILE A 19 -6.48 -3.85 -6.34
N GLY A 20 -6.24 -5.06 -5.84
CA GLY A 20 -5.46 -6.08 -6.56
C GLY A 20 -6.05 -6.42 -7.93
N PHE A 21 -7.37 -6.60 -8.00
CA PHE A 21 -8.05 -6.87 -9.26
C PHE A 21 -7.96 -5.68 -10.23
N ILE A 22 -8.13 -4.46 -9.74
CA ILE A 22 -7.94 -3.24 -10.54
C ILE A 22 -6.50 -3.17 -11.09
N LEU A 23 -5.49 -3.45 -10.26
CA LEU A 23 -4.08 -3.47 -10.70
C LEU A 23 -3.83 -4.52 -11.79
N ILE A 24 -4.41 -5.71 -11.66
CA ILE A 24 -4.34 -6.75 -12.68
C ILE A 24 -4.95 -6.25 -13.99
N LEU A 25 -6.17 -5.69 -13.96
CA LEU A 25 -6.83 -5.16 -15.16
C LEU A 25 -6.02 -4.05 -15.82
N LEU A 26 -5.50 -3.11 -15.03
CA LEU A 26 -4.64 -2.04 -15.53
C LEU A 26 -3.37 -2.61 -16.18
N MET A 27 -2.76 -3.64 -15.60
CA MET A 27 -1.57 -4.26 -16.16
C MET A 27 -1.86 -5.04 -17.44
N LEU A 28 -3.02 -5.71 -17.54
CA LEU A 28 -3.45 -6.37 -18.78
C LEU A 28 -3.68 -5.37 -19.91
N ILE A 29 -4.32 -4.24 -19.61
CA ILE A 29 -4.49 -3.14 -20.58
C ILE A 29 -3.12 -2.60 -21.00
N TYR A 30 -2.20 -2.41 -20.05
CA TYR A 30 -0.85 -1.92 -20.32
C TYR A 30 -0.04 -2.88 -21.20
N GLN A 31 -0.14 -4.19 -20.98
CA GLN A 31 0.55 -5.21 -21.78
C GLN A 31 -0.08 -5.44 -23.15
N ASN A 32 -1.31 -4.95 -23.38
CA ASN A 32 -2.08 -5.17 -24.60
C ASN A 32 -2.18 -6.66 -25.00
N GLY A 33 -2.43 -7.54 -24.02
CA GLY A 33 -2.47 -8.97 -24.23
C GLY A 33 -3.26 -9.70 -23.15
N SER A 34 -3.89 -10.82 -23.51
CA SER A 34 -4.76 -11.61 -22.62
C SER A 34 -4.38 -13.09 -22.54
N SER A 35 -3.19 -13.47 -23.03
CA SER A 35 -2.72 -14.85 -22.89
C SER A 35 -2.45 -15.18 -21.42
N LEU A 36 -2.37 -16.47 -21.09
CA LEU A 36 -2.12 -16.95 -19.73
C LEU A 36 -0.87 -16.29 -19.10
N LEU A 37 0.18 -16.11 -19.89
CA LEU A 37 1.42 -15.44 -19.45
C LEU A 37 1.18 -13.98 -19.04
N HIS A 38 0.31 -13.25 -19.77
CA HIS A 38 -0.06 -11.88 -19.42
C HIS A 38 -0.80 -11.83 -18.07
N TRP A 39 -1.72 -12.78 -17.83
CA TRP A 39 -2.40 -12.90 -16.54
C TRP A 39 -1.44 -13.18 -15.39
N ILE A 40 -0.49 -14.09 -15.57
CA ILE A 40 0.53 -14.41 -14.57
C ILE A 40 1.37 -13.16 -14.27
N ASN A 41 1.87 -12.48 -15.30
CA ASN A 41 2.66 -11.26 -15.14
C ASN A 41 1.86 -10.15 -14.44
N ALA A 42 0.59 -9.97 -14.82
CA ALA A 42 -0.29 -8.98 -14.20
C ALA A 42 -0.54 -9.27 -12.72
N MET A 43 -0.78 -10.53 -12.35
CA MET A 43 -0.92 -10.95 -10.95
C MET A 43 0.36 -10.74 -10.14
N GLN A 44 1.53 -11.05 -10.72
CA GLN A 44 2.82 -10.83 -10.07
C GLN A 44 3.05 -9.35 -9.79
N VAL A 45 2.81 -8.49 -10.78
CA VAL A 45 2.94 -7.03 -10.62
C VAL A 45 1.97 -6.51 -9.56
N ALA A 46 0.70 -6.91 -9.60
CA ALA A 46 -0.27 -6.51 -8.58
C ALA A 46 0.13 -6.98 -7.17
N GLY A 47 0.62 -8.21 -7.05
CA GLY A 47 1.12 -8.77 -5.79
C GLY A 47 2.31 -7.99 -5.22
N ILE A 48 3.31 -7.68 -6.05
CA ILE A 48 4.47 -6.87 -5.67
C ILE A 48 4.03 -5.46 -5.24
N ILE A 49 3.17 -4.79 -6.01
CA ILE A 49 2.70 -3.44 -5.69
C ILE A 49 1.95 -3.43 -4.34
N LEU A 50 1.03 -4.37 -4.10
CA LEU A 50 0.32 -4.47 -2.83
C LEU A 50 1.27 -4.73 -1.66
N PHE A 51 2.22 -5.65 -1.85
CA PHE A 51 3.20 -5.98 -0.82
C PHE A 51 4.11 -4.78 -0.48
N SER A 52 4.61 -4.09 -1.50
CA SER A 52 5.40 -2.86 -1.34
C SER A 52 4.59 -1.73 -0.70
N ALA A 53 3.30 -1.58 -1.06
CA ALA A 53 2.43 -0.60 -0.42
C ALA A 53 2.27 -0.87 1.08
N GLY A 54 2.13 -2.13 1.49
CA GLY A 54 2.14 -2.52 2.90
C GLY A 54 3.40 -2.05 3.63
N TRP A 55 4.57 -2.24 3.02
CA TRP A 55 5.84 -1.74 3.56
C TRP A 55 5.88 -0.22 3.67
N LEU A 56 5.40 0.51 2.65
CA LEU A 56 5.35 1.97 2.69
C LEU A 56 4.46 2.49 3.82
N PHE A 57 3.30 1.87 4.06
CA PHE A 57 2.43 2.21 5.19
C PHE A 57 3.09 1.91 6.54
N PHE A 58 3.76 0.77 6.66
CA PHE A 58 4.50 0.40 7.87
C PHE A 58 5.65 1.38 8.17
N ILE A 59 6.52 1.63 7.19
CA ILE A 59 7.67 2.54 7.33
C ILE A 59 7.20 3.97 7.64
N ASN A 60 6.11 4.42 7.00
CA ASN A 60 5.51 5.70 7.35
C ASN A 60 5.00 5.70 8.79
N ASN A 61 4.34 4.64 9.25
CA ASN A 61 3.88 4.55 10.65
C ASN A 61 5.02 4.67 11.67
N GLU A 62 6.17 4.07 11.38
CA GLU A 62 7.38 4.15 12.23
C GLU A 62 8.09 5.52 12.14
N GLY A 63 7.58 6.44 11.30
CA GLY A 63 8.09 7.81 11.24
C GLY A 63 9.47 7.95 10.60
N ILE A 64 9.94 6.90 9.91
CA ILE A 64 11.26 6.85 9.24
C ILE A 64 11.39 8.00 8.23
N PHE A 65 10.32 8.31 7.49
CA PHE A 65 10.30 9.40 6.52
C PHE A 65 9.82 10.75 7.06
N ASP A 66 9.52 10.87 8.35
CA ASP A 66 8.89 12.09 8.89
C ASP A 66 9.76 13.33 8.70
N VAL A 67 11.08 13.20 8.86
CA VAL A 67 12.02 14.30 8.65
C VAL A 67 12.02 14.74 7.19
N ALA A 68 12.11 13.79 6.25
CA ALA A 68 12.12 14.08 4.82
C ALA A 68 10.79 14.70 4.36
N VAL A 69 9.65 14.16 4.80
CA VAL A 69 8.32 14.68 4.49
C VAL A 69 8.12 16.08 5.08
N TYR A 70 8.53 16.30 6.33
CA TYR A 70 8.45 17.62 6.96
C TYR A 70 9.37 18.64 6.27
N GLY A 71 10.62 18.27 5.99
CA GLY A 71 11.59 19.11 5.31
C GLY A 71 11.11 19.52 3.92
N THR A 72 10.57 18.59 3.14
CA THR A 72 10.00 18.88 1.82
C THR A 72 8.81 19.84 1.93
N LYS A 73 7.89 19.61 2.88
CA LYS A 73 6.75 20.51 3.12
C LYS A 73 7.19 21.90 3.57
N TYR A 74 8.21 21.98 4.44
CA TYR A 74 8.77 23.24 4.91
C TYR A 74 9.41 24.02 3.75
N PHE A 75 10.23 23.34 2.94
CA PHE A 75 10.85 23.92 1.75
C PHE A 75 9.79 24.48 0.78
N LEU A 76 8.80 23.68 0.39
CA LEU A 76 7.73 24.12 -0.51
C LEU A 76 6.91 25.29 0.06
N LYS A 77 6.62 25.30 1.37
CA LYS A 77 5.94 26.44 1.97
C LYS A 77 6.78 27.71 1.97
N SER A 78 8.09 27.57 2.21
CA SER A 78 9.01 28.70 2.21
C SER A 78 9.08 29.38 0.83
N LEU A 79 9.01 28.61 -0.27
CA LEU A 79 8.94 29.14 -1.63
C LEU A 79 7.69 30.00 -1.88
N VAL A 80 6.58 29.72 -1.20
CA VAL A 80 5.33 30.50 -1.29
C VAL A 80 5.23 31.53 -0.14
N GLY A 81 6.35 31.81 0.55
CA GLY A 81 6.42 32.77 1.66
C GLY A 81 5.64 32.36 2.93
N LYS A 82 5.21 31.10 3.04
CA LYS A 82 4.44 30.58 4.18
C LYS A 82 5.35 29.86 5.17
N ARG A 83 5.00 29.94 6.46
CA ARG A 83 5.66 29.16 7.53
C ARG A 83 4.87 27.91 7.89
N MET A 84 5.55 26.93 8.47
CA MET A 84 4.91 25.76 9.07
C MET A 84 4.20 26.18 10.37
N LYS A 85 2.98 25.67 10.58
CA LYS A 85 2.17 25.97 11.77
C LYS A 85 2.60 25.15 12.99
N HIS A 86 3.18 23.98 12.76
CA HIS A 86 3.60 23.02 13.78
C HIS A 86 5.07 22.70 13.59
N SER A 87 5.78 22.48 14.70
CA SER A 87 7.14 21.96 14.67
C SER A 87 7.19 20.51 14.18
N LEU A 88 8.38 20.04 13.81
CA LEU A 88 8.60 18.63 13.46
C LEU A 88 8.19 17.72 14.62
N TYR A 89 8.51 18.12 15.86
CA TYR A 89 8.17 17.38 17.07
C TYR A 89 6.64 17.26 17.25
N GLU A 90 5.91 18.38 17.17
CA GLU A 90 4.44 18.37 17.24
C GLU A 90 3.81 17.53 16.13
N THR A 91 4.39 17.56 14.93
CA THR A 91 3.91 16.76 13.79
C THR A 91 4.06 15.26 14.05
N ARG A 92 5.13 14.85 14.74
CA ARG A 92 5.37 13.45 15.12
C ARG A 92 4.48 12.98 16.25
N VAL A 93 4.39 13.76 17.33
CA VAL A 93 3.61 13.39 18.52
C VAL A 93 2.12 13.28 18.19
N ASN A 94 1.61 14.19 17.35
CA ASN A 94 0.20 14.20 16.97
C ASN A 94 -0.10 13.35 15.72
N LYS A 95 0.86 12.53 15.27
CA LYS A 95 0.69 11.72 14.06
C LYS A 95 -0.37 10.66 14.27
N LYS A 96 -1.43 10.71 13.46
CA LYS A 96 -2.43 9.64 13.43
C LYS A 96 -1.82 8.42 12.76
N LEU A 97 -1.61 7.36 13.54
CA LEU A 97 -1.07 6.10 13.04
C LEU A 97 -2.11 5.35 12.20
N THR A 98 -1.65 4.73 11.12
CA THR A 98 -2.46 3.81 10.32
C THR A 98 -2.71 2.54 11.13
N PRO A 99 -3.94 2.00 11.18
CA PRO A 99 -4.18 0.74 11.90
C PRO A 99 -3.29 -0.38 11.36
N SER A 100 -2.69 -1.17 12.26
CA SER A 100 -1.72 -2.21 11.87
C SER A 100 -2.28 -3.24 10.89
N LEU A 101 -3.57 -3.52 11.01
CA LEU A 101 -4.30 -4.41 10.12
C LEU A 101 -4.20 -4.00 8.64
N VAL A 102 -4.06 -2.71 8.32
CA VAL A 102 -4.01 -2.24 6.93
C VAL A 102 -2.77 -2.77 6.21
N TYR A 103 -1.57 -2.61 6.77
CA TYR A 103 -0.37 -3.11 6.12
C TYR A 103 -0.23 -4.63 6.22
N ILE A 104 -0.78 -5.25 7.27
CA ILE A 104 -0.82 -6.72 7.38
C ILE A 104 -1.71 -7.32 6.29
N THR A 105 -2.91 -6.77 6.03
CA THR A 105 -3.77 -7.29 4.97
C THR A 105 -3.14 -7.08 3.60
N LEU A 106 -2.50 -5.92 3.35
CA LEU A 106 -1.77 -5.67 2.11
C LEU A 106 -0.67 -6.71 1.87
N TRP A 107 0.14 -7.03 2.88
CA TRP A 107 1.17 -8.07 2.75
C TRP A 107 0.58 -9.45 2.48
N ILE A 108 -0.47 -9.85 3.21
CA ILE A 108 -1.13 -11.14 3.02
C ILE A 108 -1.68 -11.25 1.58
N HIS A 109 -2.44 -10.25 1.11
CA HIS A 109 -3.03 -10.30 -0.22
C HIS A 109 -1.96 -10.20 -1.32
N GLY A 110 -0.92 -9.39 -1.12
CA GLY A 110 0.23 -9.33 -2.03
C GLY A 110 0.90 -10.70 -2.20
N ILE A 111 1.17 -11.39 -1.08
CA ILE A 111 1.72 -12.75 -1.10
C ILE A 111 0.75 -13.74 -1.74
N VAL A 112 -0.55 -13.66 -1.45
CA VAL A 112 -1.56 -14.55 -2.05
C VAL A 112 -1.57 -14.41 -3.57
N TRP A 113 -1.56 -13.19 -4.12
CA TRP A 113 -1.49 -12.99 -5.58
C TRP A 113 -0.21 -13.58 -6.18
N LEU A 114 0.92 -13.42 -5.51
CA LEU A 114 2.19 -14.03 -5.94
C LEU A 114 2.11 -15.56 -5.94
N LEU A 115 1.63 -16.17 -4.87
CA LEU A 115 1.50 -17.61 -4.76
C LEU A 115 0.52 -18.18 -5.79
N VAL A 116 -0.62 -17.53 -6.01
CA VAL A 116 -1.59 -17.92 -7.04
C VAL A 116 -0.95 -17.84 -8.42
N SER A 117 -0.21 -16.76 -8.72
CA SER A 117 0.46 -16.61 -10.02
C SER A 117 1.53 -17.69 -10.25
N LEU A 118 2.29 -18.05 -9.21
CA LEU A 118 3.30 -19.11 -9.28
C LEU A 118 2.64 -20.48 -9.44
N ALA A 119 1.56 -20.75 -8.70
CA ALA A 119 0.81 -22.00 -8.84
C ALA A 119 0.27 -22.17 -10.26
N ILE A 120 -0.28 -21.11 -10.87
CA ILE A 120 -0.75 -21.12 -12.26
C ILE A 120 0.41 -21.31 -13.24
N TYR A 121 1.59 -20.75 -12.97
CA TYR A 121 2.74 -20.87 -13.86
C TYR A 121 3.32 -22.30 -13.94
N TYR A 122 3.22 -23.07 -12.86
CA TYR A 122 3.75 -24.45 -12.79
C TYR A 122 2.70 -25.54 -13.09
N LEU A 123 1.43 -25.18 -13.28
CA LEU A 123 0.36 -26.06 -13.74
C LEU A 123 0.36 -26.17 -15.27
#